data_AF-A0AAW1B557-F1
#
_entry.id   AF-A0AAW1B557-F1
#
_cell.length_a   1.000
_cell.length_b   1.000
_cell.length_c   1.000
_cell.angle_alpha   90.00
_cell.angle_beta   90.00
_cell.angle_gamma   90.00
#
_symmetry.space_group_name_H-M   'P 1'
#
loop_
_entity.id
_entity.type
_entity.pdbx_description
1 polymer ?
#
loop_
_entity_poly.entity_id
_entity_poly.type
_entity_poly.pdbx_seq_one_letter_code
_entity_poly.pdbx_strand_id
1 'polypeptide(L)'
;MDEQLQFQEQVPWTNEPPVSTEWYQWDFETFPSDLPELCEKKAIRMVARIYLPVMVVLFCVLGFLGNGILLLVRARYHRIQFLGDILLLHLAISDLLLLLTLPVGVAGMMGTWYLGKTACQVLQGFHALTFYSGFLFLMSLTLDRYIAIVWVPIARRMRPTASFWGKLCSGVMWLFSAALAVPNVMYAHVEDYKGFQLCRILDFAWASDGY
;
A
#
# COMPACT_ATOMS: atom_id res chain seq x y z
N MET A 1 13.02 -65.48 -24.97
CA MET A 1 13.71 -64.29 -25.50
C MET A 1 12.69 -63.59 -26.36
N ASP A 2 12.54 -62.28 -26.17
CA ASP A 2 11.49 -61.38 -26.67
C ASP A 2 10.15 -61.51 -25.92
N GLU A 3 9.40 -60.45 -25.59
CA GLU A 3 9.56 -58.99 -25.61
C GLU A 3 8.36 -58.41 -24.82
N GLN A 4 8.48 -57.15 -24.37
CA GLN A 4 7.44 -56.10 -24.27
C GLN A 4 7.39 -55.36 -22.94
N LEU A 5 7.84 -54.11 -23.04
CA LEU A 5 7.64 -53.00 -22.12
C LEU A 5 6.14 -52.79 -21.83
N GLN A 6 5.78 -52.58 -20.57
CA GLN A 6 4.52 -51.92 -20.22
C GLN A 6 4.83 -50.52 -19.68
N PHE A 7 4.32 -49.56 -20.44
CA PHE A 7 4.35 -48.11 -20.23
C PHE A 7 3.72 -47.72 -18.88
N GLN A 8 4.32 -46.72 -18.24
CA GLN A 8 3.75 -46.05 -17.09
C GLN A 8 2.62 -45.13 -17.57
N GLU A 9 1.36 -45.48 -17.31
CA GLU A 9 0.20 -44.67 -17.68
C GLU A 9 -0.06 -43.61 -16.59
N GLN A 10 0.14 -42.34 -16.94
CA GLN A 10 -0.22 -41.20 -16.10
C GLN A 10 -1.74 -41.04 -16.07
N VAL A 11 -2.33 -41.05 -14.87
CA VAL A 11 -3.76 -40.75 -14.68
C VAL A 11 -3.95 -39.21 -14.55
N PRO A 12 -4.89 -38.59 -15.28
CA PRO A 12 -5.10 -37.14 -15.29
C PRO A 12 -5.72 -36.57 -14.01
N TRP A 13 -5.41 -35.30 -13.73
CA TRP A 13 -5.98 -34.51 -12.63
C TRP A 13 -7.43 -34.08 -12.90
N THR A 14 -8.41 -34.88 -12.50
CA THR A 14 -9.80 -34.43 -12.32
C THR A 14 -10.39 -35.07 -11.07
N ASN A 15 -10.50 -34.31 -9.99
CA ASN A 15 -11.18 -34.73 -8.75
C ASN A 15 -12.69 -34.45 -8.81
N GLU A 16 -13.37 -34.92 -9.85
CA GLU A 16 -14.84 -34.96 -9.82
C GLU A 16 -15.28 -36.33 -9.28
N PRO A 17 -16.07 -36.39 -8.20
CA PRO A 17 -16.62 -37.67 -7.75
C PRO A 17 -17.62 -38.19 -8.80
N PRO A 18 -17.71 -39.52 -9.01
CA PRO A 18 -18.69 -40.10 -9.93
C PRO A 18 -20.10 -39.75 -9.46
N VAL A 19 -20.93 -39.24 -10.37
CA VAL A 19 -22.33 -38.91 -10.08
C VAL A 19 -23.10 -40.22 -9.86
N SER A 20 -23.46 -40.50 -8.61
CA SER A 20 -24.44 -41.51 -8.23
C SER A 20 -25.82 -40.86 -8.07
N THR A 21 -26.88 -41.63 -8.38
CA THR A 21 -28.29 -41.20 -8.32
C THR A 21 -29.01 -41.65 -7.05
N GLU A 22 -28.28 -41.99 -5.99
CA GLU A 22 -28.89 -42.30 -4.69
C GLU A 22 -29.18 -41.01 -3.92
N TRP A 23 -30.43 -40.89 -3.44
CA TRP A 23 -30.87 -39.74 -2.65
C TRP A 23 -30.14 -39.71 -1.31
N TYR A 24 -29.43 -38.62 -1.02
CA TYR A 24 -28.71 -38.45 0.25
C TYR A 24 -29.69 -38.43 1.43
N GLN A 25 -29.52 -39.39 2.34
CA GLN A 25 -30.09 -39.34 3.67
C GLN A 25 -29.27 -38.32 4.47
N TRP A 26 -29.91 -37.25 4.97
CA TRP A 26 -29.24 -36.24 5.79
C TRP A 26 -28.96 -36.83 7.17
N ASP A 27 -27.87 -37.57 7.30
CA ASP A 27 -27.35 -37.99 8.59
C ASP A 27 -26.74 -36.77 9.29
N PHE A 28 -27.41 -36.30 10.34
CA PHE A 28 -27.02 -35.12 11.13
C PHE A 28 -25.68 -35.32 11.89
N GLU A 29 -25.03 -36.48 11.77
CA GLU A 29 -23.80 -36.83 12.46
C GLU A 29 -22.52 -36.67 11.62
N THR A 30 -22.60 -36.21 10.37
CA THR A 30 -21.40 -35.92 9.57
C THR A 30 -21.27 -34.43 9.28
N PHE A 31 -21.09 -33.63 10.33
CA PHE A 31 -20.30 -32.41 10.15
C PHE A 31 -18.88 -32.89 9.82
N PRO A 32 -18.32 -32.59 8.63
CA PRO A 32 -16.90 -32.84 8.40
C PRO A 32 -16.15 -32.13 9.53
N SER A 33 -15.43 -32.91 10.32
CA SER A 33 -14.58 -32.44 11.43
C SER A 33 -13.42 -31.56 10.94
N ASP A 34 -13.32 -31.33 9.64
CA ASP A 34 -12.32 -30.47 9.03
C ASP A 34 -12.82 -29.03 9.07
N LEU A 35 -12.70 -28.44 10.26
CA LEU A 35 -12.47 -27.00 10.38
C LEU A 35 -11.39 -26.62 9.34
N PRO A 36 -11.54 -25.57 8.51
CA PRO A 36 -10.54 -25.26 7.50
C PRO A 36 -9.16 -25.16 8.16
N GLU A 37 -8.22 -26.03 7.77
CA GLU A 37 -6.84 -25.95 8.23
C GLU A 37 -6.36 -24.51 8.02
N LEU A 38 -5.97 -23.84 9.11
CA LEU A 38 -5.44 -22.49 9.04
C LEU A 38 -4.29 -22.48 8.02
N CYS A 39 -4.45 -21.70 6.94
CA CYS A 39 -3.43 -21.57 5.90
C CYS A 39 -2.08 -21.14 6.50
N GLU A 40 -1.12 -22.06 6.56
CA GLU A 40 0.18 -21.77 7.13
C GLU A 40 1.09 -21.07 6.10
N LYS A 41 1.13 -19.73 6.16
CA LYS A 41 1.90 -18.85 5.23
C LYS A 41 3.43 -18.87 5.46
N LYS A 42 4.04 -20.02 5.81
CA LYS A 42 5.49 -20.14 6.09
C LYS A 42 6.34 -19.75 4.88
N ALA A 43 6.08 -20.34 3.71
CA ALA A 43 6.83 -20.06 2.48
C ALA A 43 6.73 -18.58 2.07
N ILE A 44 5.53 -18.00 2.11
CA ILE A 44 5.29 -16.59 1.78
C ILE A 44 6.05 -15.67 2.74
N ARG A 45 6.04 -15.95 4.05
CA ARG A 45 6.80 -15.16 5.04
C ARG A 45 8.30 -15.20 4.80
N MET A 46 8.84 -16.34 4.39
CA MET A 46 10.27 -16.48 4.08
C MET A 46 10.67 -15.61 2.89
N VAL A 47 9.89 -15.67 1.79
CA VAL A 47 10.13 -14.83 0.61
C VAL A 47 9.97 -13.35 0.95
N ALA A 48 8.91 -12.99 1.68
CA ALA A 48 8.64 -11.62 2.09
C ALA A 48 9.80 -11.03 2.93
N ARG A 49 10.42 -11.84 3.81
CA ARG A 49 11.58 -11.42 4.63
C ARG A 49 12.77 -10.93 3.82
N ILE A 50 12.97 -11.43 2.61
CA ILE A 50 14.06 -11.01 1.72
C ILE A 50 13.56 -9.94 0.74
N TYR A 51 12.39 -10.15 0.18
CA TYR A 51 11.83 -9.30 -0.88
C TYR A 51 11.49 -7.88 -0.39
N LEU A 52 10.82 -7.75 0.76
CA LEU A 52 10.40 -6.44 1.32
C LEU A 52 11.57 -5.45 1.50
N PRO A 53 12.67 -5.79 2.21
CA PRO A 53 13.75 -4.85 2.48
C PRO A 53 14.50 -4.50 1.20
N VAL A 54 14.71 -5.47 0.31
CA VAL A 54 15.35 -5.22 -1.00
C VAL A 54 14.55 -4.21 -1.81
N MET A 55 13.23 -4.39 -1.92
CA MET A 55 12.38 -3.46 -2.66
C MET A 55 12.32 -2.08 -2.01
N VAL A 56 12.26 -2.00 -0.67
CA VAL A 56 12.27 -0.71 0.02
C VAL A 56 13.58 0.03 -0.17
N VAL A 57 14.73 -0.65 -0.12
CA VAL A 57 16.02 -0.02 -0.42
C VAL A 57 16.04 0.51 -1.86
N LEU A 58 15.58 -0.27 -2.83
CA LEU A 58 15.49 0.17 -4.22
C LEU A 58 14.59 1.38 -4.40
N PHE A 59 13.38 1.36 -3.82
CA PHE A 59 12.46 2.50 -3.87
C PHE A 59 13.02 3.73 -3.15
N CYS A 60 13.72 3.56 -2.02
CA CYS A 60 14.40 4.66 -1.36
C CYS A 60 15.46 5.27 -2.27
N VAL A 61 16.38 4.47 -2.82
CA VAL A 61 17.46 5.00 -3.68
C VAL A 61 16.90 5.70 -4.90
N LEU A 62 16.02 5.03 -5.65
CA LEU A 62 15.42 5.59 -6.87
C LEU A 62 14.55 6.81 -6.56
N GLY A 63 13.77 6.74 -5.48
CA GLY A 63 12.86 7.79 -5.09
C GLY A 63 13.56 9.03 -4.53
N PHE A 64 14.61 8.88 -3.72
CA PHE A 64 15.42 10.01 -3.23
C PHE A 64 16.17 10.68 -4.39
N LEU A 65 16.74 9.91 -5.30
CA LEU A 65 17.40 10.44 -6.49
C LEU A 65 16.40 11.16 -7.39
N GLY A 66 15.28 10.51 -7.74
CA GLY A 66 14.26 11.07 -8.62
C GLY A 66 13.61 12.33 -8.06
N ASN A 67 13.02 12.26 -6.88
CA ASN A 67 12.36 13.40 -6.24
C ASN A 67 13.36 14.49 -5.83
N GLY A 68 14.56 14.10 -5.40
CA GLY A 68 15.63 15.05 -5.07
C GLY A 68 16.12 15.84 -6.29
N ILE A 69 16.33 15.18 -7.43
CA ILE A 69 16.69 15.85 -8.69
C ILE A 69 15.55 16.78 -9.13
N LEU A 70 14.29 16.34 -9.05
CA LEU A 70 13.13 17.18 -9.38
C LEU A 70 13.11 18.47 -8.55
N LEU A 71 13.32 18.37 -7.23
CA LEU A 71 13.43 19.53 -6.34
C LEU A 71 14.64 20.41 -6.66
N LEU A 72 15.80 19.81 -6.92
CA LEU A 72 17.03 20.52 -7.26
C LEU A 72 16.88 21.33 -8.55
N VAL A 73 16.34 20.72 -9.60
CA VAL A 73 16.07 21.39 -10.88
C VAL A 73 15.10 22.55 -10.65
N ARG A 74 14.02 22.31 -9.92
CA ARG A 74 13.05 23.36 -9.61
C ARG A 74 13.69 24.52 -8.84
N ALA A 75 14.50 24.24 -7.82
CA ALA A 75 15.20 25.26 -7.04
C ALA A 75 16.21 26.04 -7.89
N ARG A 76 16.92 25.36 -8.78
CA ARG A 76 18.01 25.95 -9.59
C ARG A 76 17.51 26.82 -10.75
N TYR A 77 16.38 26.45 -11.36
CA TYR A 77 15.84 27.11 -12.55
C TYR A 77 14.78 28.18 -12.26
N HIS A 78 14.45 28.43 -10.99
CA HIS A 78 13.58 29.50 -10.45
C HIS A 78 12.65 30.17 -11.48
N ARG A 79 11.81 29.37 -12.14
CA ARG A 79 10.86 29.85 -13.15
C ARG A 79 9.62 30.42 -12.46
N ILE A 80 8.90 31.26 -13.21
CA ILE A 80 7.55 31.72 -12.88
C ILE A 80 6.71 30.50 -12.44
N GLN A 81 6.16 30.54 -11.23
CA GLN A 81 5.42 29.42 -10.65
C GLN A 81 4.03 29.29 -11.25
N PHE A 82 3.71 28.12 -11.82
CA PHE A 82 2.36 27.74 -12.23
C PHE A 82 1.69 26.81 -11.22
N LEU A 83 0.39 26.54 -11.40
CA LEU A 83 -0.40 25.62 -10.58
C LEU A 83 0.26 24.24 -10.49
N GLY A 84 0.51 23.60 -11.64
CA GLY A 84 1.19 22.30 -11.71
C GLY A 84 2.59 22.29 -11.10
N ASP A 85 3.32 23.42 -11.11
CA ASP A 85 4.60 23.49 -10.40
C ASP A 85 4.34 23.36 -8.89
N ILE A 86 3.43 24.13 -8.30
CA ILE A 86 3.15 24.02 -6.85
C ILE A 86 2.71 22.60 -6.46
N LEU A 87 1.87 21.96 -7.29
CA LEU A 87 1.45 20.57 -7.07
C LEU A 87 2.63 19.58 -7.15
N LEU A 88 3.52 19.74 -8.14
CA LEU A 88 4.76 18.94 -8.25
C LEU A 88 5.66 19.06 -7.02
N LEU A 89 5.71 20.24 -6.38
CA LEU A 89 6.49 20.43 -5.16
C LEU A 89 5.91 19.64 -3.99
N HIS A 90 4.60 19.76 -3.77
CA HIS A 90 3.93 19.04 -2.70
C HIS A 90 3.93 17.53 -2.92
N LEU A 91 3.86 17.07 -4.18
CA LEU A 91 4.05 15.68 -4.56
C LEU A 91 5.44 15.18 -4.16
N ALA A 92 6.50 15.89 -4.58
CA ALA A 92 7.87 15.50 -4.24
C ALA A 92 8.13 15.47 -2.73
N ILE A 93 7.56 16.42 -1.98
CA ILE A 93 7.61 16.43 -0.51
C ILE A 93 6.91 15.18 0.03
N SER A 94 5.69 14.89 -0.42
CA SER A 94 4.92 13.71 -0.01
C SER A 94 5.68 12.40 -0.25
N ASP A 95 6.29 12.27 -1.42
CA ASP A 95 7.06 11.07 -1.80
C ASP A 95 8.31 10.92 -0.92
N LEU A 96 9.06 12.00 -0.68
CA LEU A 96 10.23 11.96 0.20
C LEU A 96 9.84 11.58 1.63
N LEU A 97 8.74 12.11 2.14
CA LEU A 97 8.22 11.72 3.46
C LEU A 97 7.82 10.24 3.48
N LEU A 98 7.15 9.74 2.43
CA LEU A 98 6.80 8.32 2.31
C LEU A 98 8.07 7.45 2.34
N LEU A 99 9.09 7.81 1.57
CA LEU A 99 10.37 7.09 1.53
C LEU A 99 11.11 7.08 2.87
N LEU A 100 10.92 8.10 3.72
CA LEU A 100 11.46 8.11 5.08
C LEU A 100 10.69 7.18 6.02
N THR A 101 9.37 7.04 5.84
CA THR A 101 8.54 6.15 6.67
C THR A 101 8.73 4.67 6.35
N LEU A 102 8.99 4.33 5.08
CA LEU A 102 9.10 2.95 4.61
C LEU A 102 10.19 2.12 5.34
N PRO A 103 11.44 2.60 5.52
CA PRO A 103 12.47 1.86 6.25
C PRO A 103 12.09 1.56 7.69
N VAL A 104 11.46 2.52 8.38
CA VAL A 104 11.01 2.35 9.77
C VAL A 104 9.88 1.31 9.85
N GLY A 105 8.95 1.35 8.90
CA GLY A 105 7.88 0.35 8.78
C GLY A 105 8.42 -1.05 8.54
N VAL A 106 9.33 -1.22 7.57
CA VAL A 106 9.94 -2.54 7.30
C VAL A 106 10.78 -3.03 8.47
N ALA A 107 11.56 -2.17 9.12
CA ALA A 107 12.32 -2.53 10.31
C ALA A 107 11.38 -3.04 11.43
N GLY A 108 10.23 -2.37 11.62
CA GLY A 108 9.19 -2.77 12.56
C GLY A 108 8.48 -4.08 12.20
N MET A 109 8.39 -4.44 10.92
CA MET A 109 7.82 -5.72 10.47
C MET A 109 8.80 -6.88 10.56
N MET A 110 10.10 -6.62 10.40
CA MET A 110 11.14 -7.66 10.42
C MET A 110 11.64 -7.97 11.84
N GLY A 111 11.62 -6.97 12.72
CA GLY A 111 12.07 -7.08 14.10
C GLY A 111 10.93 -6.89 15.11
N THR A 112 11.32 -6.71 16.37
CA THR A 112 10.38 -6.30 17.44
C THR A 112 10.23 -4.78 17.44
N TRP A 113 8.99 -4.30 17.56
CA TRP A 113 8.65 -2.89 17.64
C TRP A 113 8.91 -2.37 19.06
N TYR A 114 9.99 -1.61 19.24
CA TYR A 114 10.40 -1.10 20.56
C TYR A 114 9.96 0.35 20.85
N LEU A 115 9.44 1.07 19.85
CA LEU A 115 9.10 2.50 19.96
C LEU A 115 7.78 2.77 20.70
N GLY A 116 7.06 1.72 21.09
CA GLY A 116 5.80 1.79 21.83
C GLY A 116 4.58 2.13 20.98
N LYS A 117 3.40 2.17 21.62
CA LYS A 117 2.10 2.32 20.95
C LYS A 117 1.94 3.65 20.21
N THR A 118 2.35 4.75 20.84
CA THR A 118 2.21 6.10 20.26
C THR A 118 3.01 6.24 18.98
N ALA A 119 4.25 5.75 18.96
CA ALA A 119 5.08 5.76 17.76
C ALA A 119 4.50 4.87 16.65
N CYS A 120 3.88 3.73 16.99
CA CYS A 120 3.20 2.89 16.01
C CYS A 120 2.04 3.64 15.35
N GLN A 121 1.18 4.27 16.15
CA GLN A 121 0.05 5.08 15.65
C GLN A 121 0.51 6.25 14.78
N VAL A 122 1.56 6.95 15.22
CA VAL A 122 2.16 8.06 14.47
C VAL A 122 2.76 7.57 13.15
N LEU A 123 3.52 6.47 13.17
CA LEU A 123 4.12 5.91 11.95
C LEU A 123 3.04 5.49 10.94
N GLN A 124 2.02 4.75 11.37
CA GLN A 124 0.93 4.33 10.49
C GLN A 124 0.13 5.52 9.97
N GLY A 125 -0.09 6.53 10.81
CA GLY A 125 -0.70 7.80 10.41
C GLY A 125 0.10 8.54 9.35
N PHE A 126 1.41 8.72 9.55
CA PHE A 126 2.28 9.37 8.57
C PHE A 126 2.37 8.56 7.27
N HIS A 127 2.45 7.24 7.36
CA HIS A 127 2.48 6.37 6.18
C HIS A 127 1.19 6.54 5.35
N ALA A 128 0.02 6.46 6.00
CA ALA A 128 -1.27 6.68 5.34
C ALA A 128 -1.41 8.10 4.79
N LEU A 129 -1.05 9.12 5.57
CA LEU A 129 -1.12 10.52 5.18
C LEU A 129 -0.33 10.78 3.90
N THR A 130 0.93 10.35 3.86
CA THR A 130 1.86 10.58 2.75
C THR A 130 1.50 9.78 1.51
N PHE A 131 0.97 8.56 1.68
CA PHE A 131 0.44 7.77 0.57
C PHE A 131 -0.80 8.43 -0.06
N TYR A 132 -1.78 8.83 0.75
CA TYR A 132 -2.99 9.47 0.24
C TYR A 132 -2.74 10.85 -0.36
N SER A 133 -1.91 11.68 0.28
CA SER A 133 -1.55 12.98 -0.31
C SER A 133 -0.80 12.81 -1.64
N GLY A 134 0.14 11.87 -1.73
CA GLY A 134 0.87 11.60 -2.97
C GLY A 134 -0.07 11.23 -4.11
N PHE A 135 -1.03 10.33 -3.86
CA PHE A 135 -2.04 9.97 -4.85
C PHE A 135 -2.90 11.17 -5.28
N LEU A 136 -3.40 11.97 -4.33
CA LEU A 136 -4.23 13.13 -4.63
C LEU A 136 -3.48 14.20 -5.43
N PHE A 137 -2.21 14.46 -5.08
CA PHE A 137 -1.36 15.39 -5.82
C PHE A 137 -1.06 14.91 -7.24
N LEU A 138 -0.81 13.60 -7.43
CA LEU A 138 -0.60 13.00 -8.74
C LEU A 138 -1.84 13.11 -9.64
N MET A 139 -3.02 12.83 -9.08
CA MET A 139 -4.29 12.97 -9.79
C MET A 139 -4.54 14.42 -10.20
N SER A 140 -4.28 15.36 -9.29
CA SER A 140 -4.49 16.78 -9.52
C SER A 140 -3.50 17.37 -10.52
N LEU A 141 -2.25 16.90 -10.50
CA LEU A 141 -1.25 17.24 -11.50
C LEU A 141 -1.66 16.76 -12.89
N THR A 142 -2.16 15.52 -12.99
CA THR A 142 -2.68 14.97 -14.24
C THR A 142 -3.84 15.81 -14.77
N LEU A 143 -4.77 16.21 -13.90
CA LEU A 143 -5.88 17.08 -14.26
C LEU A 143 -5.42 18.48 -14.70
N ASP A 144 -4.47 19.09 -13.99
CA ASP A 144 -3.87 20.38 -14.36
C ASP A 144 -3.25 20.32 -15.77
N ARG A 145 -2.49 19.26 -16.07
CA ARG A 145 -1.90 19.06 -17.41
C ARG A 145 -2.97 18.86 -18.47
N TYR A 146 -4.01 18.07 -18.17
CA TYR A 146 -5.11 17.86 -19.09
C TYR A 146 -5.84 19.17 -19.43
N ILE A 147 -6.19 19.98 -18.42
CA ILE A 147 -6.86 21.28 -18.61
C ILE A 147 -5.95 22.24 -19.40
N ALA A 148 -4.65 22.28 -19.09
CA ALA A 148 -3.70 23.13 -19.81
C ALA A 148 -3.59 22.81 -21.30
N ILE A 149 -3.72 21.53 -21.68
CA ILE A 149 -3.65 21.07 -23.06
C ILE A 149 -4.97 21.31 -23.81
N VAL A 150 -6.11 20.95 -23.20
CA VAL A 150 -7.42 21.02 -23.87
C VAL A 150 -7.99 22.44 -23.88
N TRP A 151 -7.79 23.20 -22.80
CA TRP A 151 -8.42 24.51 -22.57
C TRP A 151 -7.39 25.65 -22.50
N VAL A 152 -6.49 25.70 -23.50
CA VAL A 152 -5.41 26.69 -23.61
C VAL A 152 -5.81 28.15 -23.35
N PRO A 153 -6.90 28.71 -23.93
CA PRO A 153 -7.25 30.11 -23.70
C PRO A 153 -7.69 30.40 -22.25
N ILE A 154 -8.33 29.44 -21.57
CA ILE A 154 -8.75 29.56 -20.17
C ILE A 154 -7.52 29.47 -19.24
N ALA A 155 -6.61 28.52 -19.52
CA ALA A 155 -5.38 28.33 -18.76
C ALA A 155 -4.48 29.59 -18.75
N ARG A 156 -4.40 30.33 -19.87
CA ARG A 156 -3.65 31.60 -19.93
C ARG A 156 -4.27 32.69 -19.06
N ARG A 157 -5.60 32.76 -18.97
CA ARG A 157 -6.31 33.76 -18.18
C ARG A 157 -6.21 33.52 -16.67
N MET A 158 -6.11 32.26 -16.24
CA MET A 158 -5.98 31.89 -14.82
C MET A 158 -4.54 31.97 -14.27
N ARG A 159 -3.55 32.19 -15.14
CA ARG A 159 -2.12 32.27 -14.80
C ARG A 159 -1.76 33.24 -13.66
N PRO A 160 -2.37 34.44 -13.52
CA PRO A 160 -2.08 35.34 -12.40
C PRO A 160 -2.55 34.79 -11.04
N THR A 161 -3.67 34.08 -11.03
CA THR A 161 -4.27 33.51 -9.80
C THR A 161 -3.82 32.07 -9.54
N ALA A 162 -3.04 31.47 -10.46
CA ALA A 162 -2.62 30.07 -10.37
C ALA A 162 -1.85 29.74 -9.08
N SER A 163 -1.07 30.69 -8.53
CA SER A 163 -0.38 30.49 -7.26
C SER A 163 -1.33 30.40 -6.06
N PHE A 164 -2.37 31.24 -6.04
CA PHE A 164 -3.40 31.21 -5.00
C PHE A 164 -4.18 29.90 -5.04
N TRP A 165 -4.67 29.51 -6.23
CA TRP A 165 -5.38 28.24 -6.41
C TRP A 165 -4.49 27.04 -6.07
N GLY A 166 -3.20 27.07 -6.42
CA GLY A 166 -2.27 26.00 -6.08
C GLY A 166 -2.10 25.81 -4.57
N LYS A 167 -1.95 26.91 -3.82
CA LYS A 167 -1.87 26.86 -2.35
C LYS A 167 -3.18 26.38 -1.73
N LEU A 168 -4.32 26.87 -2.22
CA LEU A 168 -5.64 26.47 -1.74
C LEU A 168 -5.90 24.98 -1.99
N CYS A 169 -5.73 24.52 -3.23
CA CYS A 169 -5.89 23.11 -3.61
C CYS A 169 -4.95 22.21 -2.80
N SER A 170 -3.70 22.63 -2.60
CA SER A 170 -2.75 21.85 -1.80
C SER A 170 -3.19 21.76 -0.34
N GLY A 171 -3.64 22.86 0.26
CA GLY A 171 -4.20 22.85 1.62
C GLY A 171 -5.40 21.92 1.75
N VAL A 172 -6.32 21.96 0.80
CA VAL A 172 -7.49 21.06 0.76
C VAL A 172 -7.05 19.60 0.65
N MET A 173 -6.08 19.27 -0.22
CA MET A 173 -5.59 17.90 -0.38
C MET A 173 -4.90 17.38 0.89
N TRP A 174 -4.12 18.21 1.58
CA TRP A 174 -3.51 17.84 2.87
C TRP A 174 -4.55 17.60 3.96
N LEU A 175 -5.58 18.43 4.04
CA LEU A 175 -6.67 18.24 4.99
C LEU A 175 -7.47 16.97 4.67
N PHE A 176 -7.74 16.73 3.39
CA PHE A 176 -8.47 15.55 2.94
C PHE A 176 -7.66 14.26 3.16
N SER A 177 -6.36 14.26 2.86
CA SER A 177 -5.49 13.12 3.14
C SER A 177 -5.35 12.86 4.64
N ALA A 178 -5.30 13.91 5.46
CA ALA A 178 -5.29 13.77 6.92
C ALA A 178 -6.59 13.13 7.43
N ALA A 179 -7.75 13.54 6.90
CA ALA A 179 -9.03 12.93 7.24
C ALA A 179 -9.07 11.42 6.89
N LEU A 180 -8.53 11.03 5.72
CA LEU A 180 -8.42 9.62 5.32
C LEU A 180 -7.40 8.84 6.16
N ALA A 181 -6.39 9.49 6.73
CA ALA A 181 -5.40 8.86 7.59
C ALA A 181 -5.92 8.60 9.02
N VAL A 182 -6.96 9.31 9.49
CA VAL A 182 -7.55 9.14 10.83
C VAL A 182 -7.85 7.67 11.18
N PRO A 183 -8.59 6.88 10.37
CA PRO A 183 -8.87 5.49 10.71
C PRO A 183 -7.58 4.65 10.89
N ASN A 184 -6.55 4.89 10.08
CA ASN A 184 -5.28 4.17 10.19
C ASN A 184 -4.61 4.43 11.55
N VAL A 185 -4.72 5.65 12.07
CA VAL A 185 -4.21 6.01 13.41
C VAL A 185 -5.04 5.36 14.52
N MET A 186 -6.37 5.39 14.37
CA MET A 186 -7.30 4.87 15.38
C MET A 186 -7.18 3.35 15.54
N TYR A 187 -7.04 2.63 14.42
CA TYR A 187 -6.93 1.17 14.41
C TYR A 187 -5.49 0.65 14.50
N ALA A 188 -4.48 1.53 14.51
CA ALA A 188 -3.10 1.13 14.72
C ALA A 188 -2.87 0.69 16.17
N HIS A 189 -2.37 -0.54 16.34
CA HIS A 189 -2.07 -1.14 17.62
C HIS A 189 -0.73 -1.88 17.59
N VAL A 190 -0.19 -2.14 18.79
CA VAL A 190 0.99 -3.00 18.97
C VAL A 190 0.53 -4.33 19.52
N GLU A 191 0.66 -5.39 18.74
CA GLU A 191 0.30 -6.75 19.16
C GLU A 191 1.54 -7.55 19.57
N ASP A 192 1.42 -8.33 20.63
CA ASP A 192 2.42 -9.29 21.05
C ASP A 192 2.22 -10.63 20.32
N TYR A 193 3.17 -10.99 19.46
CA TYR A 193 3.16 -12.25 18.73
C TYR A 193 4.42 -13.06 19.04
N LYS A 194 4.27 -14.16 19.79
CA LYS A 194 5.37 -15.08 20.15
C LYS A 194 6.59 -14.38 20.78
N GLY A 195 6.34 -13.36 21.62
CA GLY A 195 7.39 -12.57 22.28
C GLY A 195 7.98 -11.43 21.43
N PHE A 196 7.43 -11.18 20.23
CA PHE A 196 7.76 -10.03 19.40
C PHE A 196 6.61 -9.03 19.38
N GLN A 197 6.90 -7.75 19.62
CA GLN A 197 5.93 -6.68 19.43
C GLN A 197 5.85 -6.30 17.96
N LEU A 198 4.64 -6.26 17.40
CA LEU A 198 4.41 -5.92 16.00
C LEU A 198 3.46 -4.73 15.92
N CYS A 199 3.81 -3.72 15.13
CA CYS A 199 2.92 -2.60 14.84
C CYS A 199 2.03 -2.95 13.63
N ARG A 200 0.71 -3.09 13.85
CA ARG A 200 -0.25 -3.45 12.80
C ARG A 200 -1.54 -2.61 12.92
N ILE A 201 -2.22 -2.42 11.80
CA ILE A 201 -3.59 -1.89 11.75
C ILE A 201 -4.55 -3.07 11.96
N LEU A 202 -5.45 -2.97 12.92
CA LEU A 202 -6.47 -3.98 13.18
C LEU A 202 -7.59 -3.87 12.13
N ASP A 203 -7.94 -5.00 11.53
CA ASP A 203 -9.13 -5.07 10.66
C ASP A 203 -10.41 -4.97 11.52
N PHE A 204 -11.49 -4.47 10.93
CA PHE A 204 -12.78 -4.28 11.63
C PHE A 204 -13.32 -5.56 12.30
N ALA A 205 -12.99 -6.73 11.74
CA ALA A 205 -13.36 -8.04 12.30
C ALA A 205 -12.61 -8.39 13.59
N TRP A 206 -11.38 -7.90 13.79
CA TRP A 206 -10.65 -8.05 15.05
C TRP A 206 -11.06 -7.00 16.08
N ALA A 207 -11.50 -5.82 15.62
CA ALA A 207 -12.04 -4.78 16.49
C ALA A 207 -13.40 -5.16 17.10
N SER A 208 -14.20 -6.01 16.44
CA SER A 208 -15.46 -6.53 16.98
C SER A 208 -15.29 -7.64 18.02
N ASP A 209 -14.14 -8.30 18.05
CA ASP A 209 -13.85 -9.44 18.94
C ASP A 209 -13.08 -9.03 20.22
N GLY A 210 -12.84 -7.73 20.42
CA GLY A 210 -11.99 -7.20 21.49
C GLY A 210 -12.75 -6.66 22.70
N TYR A 211 -12.69 -7.42 23.79
CA TYR A 211 -12.61 -6.96 25.18
C TYR A 211 -11.51 -5.91 25.38
#